data_AF-A0A7W2HY64-F1
#
_entry.id   AF-A0A7W2HY64-F1
#
_cell.length_a   1.000
_cell.length_b   1.000
_cell.length_c   1.000
_cell.angle_alpha   90.00
_cell.angle_beta   90.00
_cell.angle_gamma   90.00
#
_symmetry.space_group_name_H-M   'P 1'
#
loop_
_entity.id
_entity.type
_entity.pdbx_description
1 polymer ?
#
loop_
_entity_poly.entity_id
_entity_poly.type
_entity_poly.pdbx_seq_one_letter_code
_entity_poly.pdbx_strand_id
1 'polypeptide(L)'
;MNRPSALAGAVALAVSAALLAGCAPPDGPPGVVIDKTNPWSPATKTRRYFLTVTTADGRRTHFRVSLGDYRHCVRGAHYPTCTKG
;
A
#
# COMPACT_ATOMS: atom_id res chain seq x y z
N MET A 1 14.86 64.07 18.38
CA MET A 1 14.26 63.11 19.33
C MET A 1 12.93 62.66 18.74
N ASN A 2 12.88 61.51 18.06
CA ASN A 2 11.65 60.93 17.50
C ASN A 2 11.53 59.46 17.93
N ARG A 3 10.27 59.04 18.12
CA ARG A 3 9.75 57.99 18.99
C ARG A 3 10.06 56.54 18.53
N PRO A 4 10.06 55.56 19.45
CA PRO A 4 10.39 54.17 19.19
C PRO A 4 9.18 53.43 18.62
N SER A 5 9.40 52.56 17.64
CA SER A 5 8.40 51.59 17.16
C SER A 5 8.99 50.19 17.27
N ALA A 6 8.79 49.57 18.43
CA ALA A 6 8.92 48.13 18.59
C ALA A 6 7.68 47.47 17.97
N LEU A 7 7.86 46.71 16.89
CA LEU A 7 6.85 45.83 16.30
C LEU A 7 7.47 44.42 16.34
N ALA A 8 7.16 43.64 17.36
CA ALA A 8 6.06 42.67 17.32
C ALA A 8 6.30 41.57 16.26
N GLY A 9 7.18 40.62 16.57
CA GLY A 9 7.34 39.39 15.81
C GLY A 9 6.73 38.23 16.60
N ALA A 10 5.42 37.99 16.46
CA ALA A 10 4.78 36.80 16.98
C ALA A 10 5.17 35.61 16.09
N VAL A 11 6.02 34.72 16.61
CA VAL A 11 6.38 33.47 15.92
C VAL A 11 5.19 32.52 16.02
N ALA A 12 4.41 32.42 14.94
CA ALA A 12 3.37 31.42 14.81
C ALA A 12 4.00 30.03 14.69
N LEU A 13 3.83 29.20 15.73
CA LEU A 13 4.14 27.77 15.69
C LEU A 13 3.16 27.09 14.74
N ALA A 14 3.60 26.85 13.50
CA ALA A 14 2.87 26.02 12.56
C ALA A 14 2.83 24.58 13.09
N VAL A 15 1.64 24.13 13.50
CA VAL A 15 1.39 22.75 13.93
C VAL A 15 1.37 21.88 12.67
N SER A 16 2.47 21.17 12.42
CA SER A 16 2.57 20.19 11.34
C SER A 16 1.76 18.94 11.65
N ALA A 17 0.46 18.97 11.37
CA ALA A 17 -0.38 17.77 11.31
C ALA A 17 -0.20 17.10 9.94
N ALA A 18 0.94 16.41 9.74
CA ALA A 18 1.13 15.55 8.58
C ALA A 18 0.27 14.29 8.77
N LEU A 19 -0.80 14.23 7.98
CA LEU A 19 -1.79 13.18 7.86
C LEU A 19 -1.14 11.77 7.80
N LEU A 20 -1.44 10.95 8.80
CA LEU A 20 -1.28 9.50 8.78
C LEU A 20 -2.27 8.90 7.77
N ALA A 21 -2.03 9.10 6.48
CA ALA A 21 -2.75 8.38 5.43
C ALA A 21 -2.29 6.90 5.45
N GLY A 22 -2.92 6.12 6.32
CA GLY A 22 -3.16 4.68 6.21
C GLY A 22 -1.95 3.76 6.00
N CYS A 23 -1.49 3.11 7.08
CA CYS A 23 -0.61 1.94 7.08
C CYS A 23 -1.29 0.66 6.55
N ALA A 24 -2.05 0.73 5.46
CA ALA A 24 -2.53 -0.46 4.76
C ALA A 24 -1.61 -0.72 3.56
N PRO A 25 -1.05 -1.93 3.40
CA PRO A 25 -0.41 -2.31 2.15
C PRO A 25 -1.40 -2.06 1.02
N PRO A 26 -1.01 -1.39 -0.08
CA PRO A 26 -1.93 -1.13 -1.18
C PRO A 26 -2.52 -2.45 -1.67
N ASP A 27 -3.85 -2.51 -1.76
CA ASP A 27 -4.53 -3.51 -2.55
C ASP A 27 -3.93 -3.43 -3.95
N GLY A 28 -3.31 -4.51 -4.43
CA GLY A 28 -2.52 -4.47 -5.66
C GLY A 28 -3.33 -3.99 -6.88
N PRO A 29 -2.67 -3.73 -8.02
CA PRO A 29 -3.40 -3.19 -9.16
C PRO A 29 -4.44 -4.19 -9.70
N PRO A 30 -5.55 -3.70 -10.27
CA PRO A 30 -6.55 -4.56 -10.90
C PRO A 30 -5.94 -5.27 -12.12
N GLY A 31 -6.26 -6.55 -12.27
CA GLY A 31 -5.71 -7.36 -13.37
C GLY A 31 -6.09 -8.83 -13.26
N VAL A 32 -5.60 -9.62 -14.21
CA VAL A 32 -5.79 -11.08 -14.23
C VAL A 32 -4.62 -11.74 -13.51
N VAL A 33 -4.90 -12.57 -12.51
CA VAL A 33 -3.87 -13.33 -11.79
C VAL A 33 -3.23 -14.33 -12.74
N ILE A 34 -1.92 -14.18 -12.99
CA ILE A 34 -1.15 -15.09 -13.84
C ILE A 34 -0.24 -16.00 -13.04
N ASP A 35 0.15 -15.60 -11.83
CA ASP A 35 1.01 -16.42 -10.97
C ASP A 35 0.78 -16.17 -9.49
N LYS A 36 1.23 -17.13 -8.67
CA LYS A 36 1.05 -17.17 -7.21
C LYS A 36 2.29 -17.78 -6.57
N THR A 37 2.88 -17.08 -5.61
CA THR A 37 4.05 -17.59 -4.87
C THR A 37 3.87 -17.46 -3.37
N ASN A 38 4.38 -18.44 -2.61
CA ASN A 38 4.23 -18.47 -1.15
C ASN A 38 5.53 -18.87 -0.39
N PRO A 39 6.62 -18.09 -0.54
CA PRO A 39 7.92 -18.44 0.03
C PRO A 39 7.86 -18.61 1.55
N TRP A 40 8.55 -19.63 2.05
CA TRP A 40 8.80 -19.83 3.47
C TRP A 40 10.00 -18.98 3.91
N SER A 41 9.82 -18.17 4.95
CA SER A 41 10.90 -17.42 5.57
C SER A 41 11.45 -18.21 6.76
N PRO A 42 12.66 -18.78 6.69
CA PRO A 42 13.25 -19.51 7.82
C PRO A 42 13.58 -18.59 8.99
N ALA A 43 13.89 -17.32 8.73
CA ALA A 43 14.21 -16.30 9.73
C ALA A 43 12.99 -15.95 10.60
N THR A 44 11.82 -15.82 9.97
CA THR A 44 10.58 -15.45 10.68
C THR A 44 9.63 -16.61 10.93
N LYS A 45 10.01 -17.83 10.50
CA LYS A 45 9.19 -19.06 10.56
C LYS A 45 7.75 -18.86 10.03
N THR A 46 7.61 -18.06 8.97
CA THR A 46 6.31 -17.69 8.40
C THR A 46 6.31 -17.77 6.88
N ARG A 47 5.14 -18.05 6.29
CA ARG A 47 4.90 -17.92 4.85
C ARG A 47 4.46 -16.50 4.51
N ARG A 48 4.95 -15.98 3.39
CA ARG A 48 4.42 -14.76 2.76
C ARG A 48 3.67 -15.16 1.51
N TYR A 49 2.59 -14.45 1.18
CA TYR A 49 1.73 -14.78 0.05
C TYR A 49 1.76 -13.65 -0.95
N PHE A 50 1.93 -14.00 -2.22
CA PHE A 50 2.00 -13.03 -3.29
C PHE A 50 1.20 -13.50 -4.51
N LEU A 51 0.65 -12.52 -5.22
CA LEU A 51 0.05 -12.69 -6.53
C LEU A 51 0.88 -11.93 -7.56
N THR A 52 0.91 -12.47 -8.77
CA THR A 52 1.34 -11.73 -9.97
C THR A 52 0.13 -11.56 -10.85
N VAL A 53 -0.20 -10.32 -11.20
CA VAL A 53 -1.28 -9.98 -12.13
C VAL A 53 -0.72 -9.43 -13.43
N THR A 54 -1.45 -9.63 -14.53
CA THR A 54 -1.30 -8.82 -15.74
C THR A 54 -2.39 -7.75 -15.72
N THR A 55 -1.97 -6.49 -15.73
CA THR A 55 -2.85 -5.31 -15.75
C THR A 55 -3.32 -5.01 -17.17
N ALA A 56 -4.31 -4.13 -17.33
CA ALA A 56 -4.92 -3.84 -18.64
C ALA A 56 -3.94 -3.21 -19.66
N ASP A 57 -2.91 -2.52 -19.19
CA ASP A 57 -1.78 -2.01 -19.97
C ASP A 57 -0.74 -3.09 -20.36
N GLY A 58 -1.00 -4.36 -20.02
CA GLY A 58 -0.12 -5.50 -20.28
C GLY A 58 1.05 -5.64 -19.29
N ARG A 59 1.14 -4.78 -18.27
CA ARG A 59 2.23 -4.85 -17.28
C ARG A 59 2.00 -6.00 -16.31
N ARG A 60 3.09 -6.66 -15.91
CA ARG A 60 3.08 -7.67 -14.85
C ARG A 60 3.42 -7.02 -13.52
N THR A 61 2.56 -7.20 -12.51
CA THR A 61 2.80 -6.67 -11.17
C THR A 61 2.75 -7.79 -10.14
N HIS A 62 3.81 -7.92 -9.37
CA HIS A 62 3.93 -8.85 -8.24
C HIS A 62 3.76 -8.09 -6.93
N PHE A 63 2.84 -8.52 -6.07
CA PHE A 63 2.54 -7.83 -4.82
C PHE A 63 2.09 -8.79 -3.72
N ARG A 64 2.26 -8.37 -2.47
CA ARG A 64 1.92 -9.15 -1.29
C ARG A 64 0.42 -9.06 -1.02
N VAL A 65 -0.17 -10.18 -0.61
CA VAL A 65 -1.59 -10.27 -0.23
C VAL A 65 -1.77 -11.02 1.09
N SER A 66 -3.00 -11.03 1.61
CA SER A 66 -3.37 -11.88 2.74
C SER A 66 -3.44 -13.37 2.32
N LEU A 67 -3.48 -14.29 3.29
CA LEU A 67 -3.72 -15.72 3.02
C LEU A 67 -5.11 -15.95 2.40
N GLY A 68 -6.12 -15.17 2.81
CA GLY A 68 -7.49 -15.26 2.30
C GLY A 68 -7.53 -14.94 0.81
N ASP A 69 -7.04 -13.76 0.43
CA ASP A 69 -6.94 -13.35 -0.98
C ASP A 69 -6.10 -14.34 -1.77
N TYR A 70 -4.98 -14.81 -1.21
CA TYR A 70 -4.17 -15.82 -1.87
C TYR A 70 -4.93 -17.11 -2.11
N ARG A 71 -5.88 -17.51 -1.27
CA ARG A 71 -6.70 -18.72 -1.51
C ARG A 71 -7.80 -18.45 -2.53
N HIS A 72 -8.53 -17.34 -2.40
CA HIS A 72 -9.68 -17.03 -3.24
C HIS A 72 -9.28 -16.62 -4.68
N CYS A 73 -8.16 -15.90 -4.83
CA CYS A 73 -7.66 -15.48 -6.13
C CYS A 73 -6.79 -16.57 -6.78
N VAL A 74 -7.42 -17.41 -7.61
CA VAL A 74 -6.74 -18.43 -8.44
C VAL A 74 -6.19 -17.84 -9.74
N ARG A 75 -5.28 -18.55 -10.42
CA ARG A 75 -4.80 -18.13 -11.75
C ARG A 75 -5.98 -18.03 -12.72
N GLY A 76 -6.01 -16.97 -13.53
CA GLY A 76 -7.12 -16.62 -14.41
C GLY A 76 -8.21 -15.76 -13.76
N ALA A 77 -8.24 -15.64 -12.42
CA ALA A 77 -9.22 -14.80 -11.73
C ALA A 77 -8.90 -13.31 -11.87
N HIS A 78 -9.94 -12.47 -11.83
CA HIS A 78 -9.81 -11.03 -11.86
C HIS A 78 -9.62 -10.49 -10.44
N TYR A 79 -8.46 -9.86 -10.17
CA TYR A 79 -8.19 -9.10 -8.96
C TYR A 79 -8.67 -7.64 -9.14
N PRO A 80 -9.23 -6.99 -8.11
CA PRO A 80 -9.52 -7.51 -6.77
C PRO A 80 -10.87 -8.24 -6.64
N THR A 81 -11.64 -8.44 -7.72
CA THR A 81 -12.97 -9.08 -7.62
C THR A 81 -12.94 -10.45 -6.91
N CYS A 82 -11.88 -11.23 -7.13
CA CYS A 82 -11.68 -12.52 -6.48
C CYS A 82 -11.43 -12.48 -4.97
N THR A 83 -11.23 -11.31 -4.35
CA THR A 83 -11.00 -11.21 -2.90
C THR A 83 -12.29 -11.29 -2.08
N LYS A 84 -13.45 -11.09 -2.72
CA LYS A 84 -14.78 -11.09 -2.07
C LYS A 84 -15.38 -12.48 -1.84
N GLY A 85 -14.56 -13.54 -1.96
CA GLY A 85 -14.96 -14.93 -1.78
C GLY A 85 -15.19 -15.32 -0.32
#